data_AF-G1VJG3-F1
#
_entry.id   AF-G1VJG3-F1
#
_cell.length_a   1.000
_cell.length_b   1.000
_cell.length_c   1.000
_cell.angle_alpha   90.00
_cell.angle_beta   90.00
_cell.angle_gamma   90.00
#
_symmetry.space_group_name_H-M   'P 1'
#
loop_
_entity.id
_entity.type
_entity.pdbx_description
1 polymer ?
#
loop_
_entity_poly.entity_id
_entity_poly.type
_entity_poly.pdbx_seq_one_letter_code
_entity_poly.pdbx_strand_id
1 'polypeptide(L)' 'MAYNHGKAERKWKLWKEKEEKILRDSGVSEDIIETIRLYDRQAFNSDRRYYERVQETGTYLDTVAASTDQA' A
#
# COMPACT_ATOMS: atom_id res chain seq x y z
N MET A 1 0.84 3.60 15.82
CA MET A 1 1.01 2.21 15.32
C MET A 1 1.69 2.29 13.96
N ALA A 2 2.91 1.75 13.83
CA ALA A 2 3.66 1.83 12.57
C ALA A 2 2.95 1.08 11.43
N TYR A 3 3.12 1.57 10.19
CA TYR A 3 2.56 0.92 9.01
C TYR A 3 3.18 -0.48 8.81
N ASN A 4 2.34 -1.52 8.81
CA ASN A 4 2.79 -2.89 8.65
C ASN A 4 2.77 -3.30 7.17
N HIS A 5 3.93 -3.20 6.53
CA HIS A 5 4.10 -3.52 5.10
C HIS A 5 3.71 -4.95 4.75
N GLY A 6 4.09 -5.94 5.58
CA GLY A 6 3.78 -7.35 5.32
C GLY A 6 2.28 -7.64 5.37
N LYS A 7 1.57 -7.04 6.33
CA LYS A 7 0.11 -7.16 6.45
C LYS A 7 -0.61 -6.47 5.30
N ALA A 8 -0.13 -5.31 4.85
CA ALA A 8 -0.68 -4.60 3.70
C ALA A 8 -0.49 -5.39 2.39
N GLU A 9 0.71 -5.87 2.13
CA GLU A 9 1.04 -6.69 0.95
C GLU A 9 0.19 -7.97 0.90
N ARG A 10 0.02 -8.67 2.03
CA ARG A 10 -0.80 -9.88 2.10
C ARG A 10 -2.27 -9.59 1.76
N LYS A 11 -2.82 -8.49 2.28
CA LYS A 11 -4.19 -8.07 1.97
C LYS A 11 -4.34 -7.73 0.48
N TRP A 12 -3.38 -7.01 -0.09
CA TRP A 12 -3.38 -6.64 -1.50
C TRP A 12 -3.36 -7.87 -2.40
N LYS A 13 -2.49 -8.86 -2.12
CA LYS A 13 -2.43 -10.12 -2.88
C LYS A 13 -3.75 -10.88 -2.84
N LEU A 14 -4.33 -11.09 -1.66
CA LEU A 14 -5.61 -11.80 -1.51
C LEU A 14 -6.76 -11.09 -2.23
N TRP A 15 -6.73 -9.75 -2.27
CA TRP A 15 -7.71 -8.96 -3.00
C TRP A 15 -7.52 -9.13 -4.52
N LYS A 16 -6.30 -8.95 -5.03
CA LYS A 16 -5.99 -9.13 -6.46
C LYS A 16 -6.29 -10.54 -6.96
N GLU A 17 -5.94 -11.57 -6.20
CA GLU A 17 -6.23 -12.97 -6.57
C GLU A 17 -7.74 -13.21 -6.78
N LYS A 18 -8.59 -12.62 -5.92
CA LYS A 18 -10.04 -12.73 -6.06
C LYS A 18 -10.55 -11.97 -7.28
N GLU A 19 -10.06 -10.76 -7.49
CA GLU A 19 -10.46 -9.93 -8.63
C GLU A 19 -10.03 -10.57 -9.96
N GLU A 20 -8.78 -11.00 -10.08
CA GLU A 20 -8.28 -11.67 -11.29
C GLU A 20 -9.04 -12.96 -11.57
N LYS A 21 -9.43 -13.71 -10.52
CA LYS A 21 -10.30 -14.88 -10.70
C LYS A 21 -11.64 -14.49 -11.32
N ILE A 22 -12.29 -13.45 -10.83
CA ILE A 22 -13.58 -12.96 -11.39
C ILE A 22 -13.41 -12.51 -12.84
N LEU A 23 -12.30 -11.84 -13.18
CA LEU A 23 -12.01 -11.41 -14.55
C LEU A 23 -11.82 -12.61 -15.49
N ARG A 24 -11.08 -13.64 -15.07
CA ARG A 24 -10.93 -14.89 -15.81
C ARG A 24 -12.26 -15.62 -16.00
N ASP A 25 -13.04 -15.74 -14.94
CA ASP A 25 -14.38 -16.38 -14.97
C ASP A 25 -15.34 -15.61 -15.90
N SER A 26 -15.10 -14.30 -16.11
CA SER A 26 -15.85 -13.44 -17.02
C SER A 26 -15.31 -13.44 -18.47
N GLY A 27 -14.27 -14.22 -18.77
CA GLY A 27 -13.69 -14.33 -20.11
C GLY A 27 -12.79 -13.16 -20.53
N VAL A 28 -12.32 -12.35 -19.58
CA VAL A 28 -11.33 -11.30 -19.85
C VAL A 28 -9.98 -11.96 -20.17
N SER A 29 -9.28 -11.43 -21.16
CA SER A 29 -7.99 -11.96 -21.61
C SER A 29 -6.86 -11.65 -20.60
N GLU A 30 -5.88 -12.56 -20.52
CA GLU A 30 -4.79 -12.44 -19.54
C GLU A 30 -3.91 -11.19 -19.75
N ASP A 31 -3.78 -10.69 -20.98
CA ASP A 31 -3.05 -9.45 -21.28
C ASP A 31 -3.71 -8.21 -20.65
N ILE A 32 -5.05 -8.15 -20.67
CA ILE A 32 -5.82 -7.09 -20.01
C ILE A 32 -5.67 -7.24 -18.49
N ILE A 33 -5.80 -8.45 -17.97
CA ILE A 33 -5.66 -8.73 -16.53
C ILE A 33 -4.25 -8.33 -16.04
N GLU A 34 -3.20 -8.66 -16.78
CA GLU A 34 -1.83 -8.27 -16.47
C GLU A 34 -1.64 -6.75 -16.50
N THR A 35 -2.22 -6.08 -17.50
CA THR A 35 -2.18 -4.60 -17.59
C THR A 35 -2.82 -3.95 -16.36
N ILE A 36 -3.98 -4.45 -15.93
CA ILE A 36 -4.66 -3.98 -14.71
C ILE A 36 -3.78 -4.23 -13.47
N ARG A 37 -3.21 -5.45 -13.35
CA ARG A 37 -2.35 -5.81 -12.22
C ARG A 37 -1.13 -4.91 -12.10
N LEU A 38 -0.50 -4.56 -13.22
CA LEU A 38 0.65 -3.66 -13.27
C LEU A 38 0.28 -2.25 -12.80
N TYR A 39 -0.85 -1.72 -13.28
CA TYR A 39 -1.34 -0.41 -12.87
C TYR A 39 -1.66 -0.37 -11.37
N ASP A 40 -2.40 -1.35 -10.86
CA ASP A 40 -2.75 -1.45 -9.44
C ASP A 40 -1.52 -1.63 -8.56
N ARG A 41 -0.48 -2.30 -9.06
CA ARG A 41 0.79 -2.45 -8.34
C ARG A 41 1.50 -1.11 -8.19
N GLN A 42 1.48 -0.26 -9.22
CA GLN A 42 2.07 1.07 -9.16
C GLN A 42 1.31 1.98 -8.18
N ALA A 43 -0.04 1.92 -8.20
CA ALA A 43 -0.87 2.65 -7.25
C ALA A 43 -0.60 2.20 -5.80
N PHE A 44 -0.63 0.89 -5.54
CA PHE A 44 -0.35 0.34 -4.21
C PHE A 44 1.05 0.71 -3.70
N ASN A 45 2.07 0.68 -4.56
CA ASN A 45 3.43 1.09 -4.19
C ASN A 45 3.51 2.59 -3.85
N SER A 46 2.73 3.43 -4.54
CA SER A 46 2.68 4.87 -4.30
C SER A 46 2.01 5.17 -2.95
N ASP A 47 0.89 4.51 -2.66
CA ASP A 47 0.22 4.60 -1.36
C ASP A 47 1.13 4.10 -0.22
N ARG A 48 1.84 2.98 -0.44
CA ARG A 48 2.81 2.46 0.54
C ARG A 48 3.87 3.51 0.89
N ARG A 49 4.43 4.19 -0.12
CA ARG A 49 5.42 5.27 0.08
C ARG A 49 4.82 6.48 0.81
N TYR A 50 3.56 6.80 0.55
CA TYR A 50 2.87 7.88 1.26
C TYR A 50 2.74 7.58 2.75
N TYR A 51 2.23 6.40 3.11
CA TYR A 51 2.07 6.02 4.51
C TYR A 51 3.41 5.92 5.26
N GLU A 52 4.47 5.49 4.59
CA GLU A 52 5.84 5.48 5.13
C GLU A 52 6.30 6.90 5.48
N ARG A 53 6.18 7.85 4.53
CA ARG A 53 6.54 9.26 4.77
C ARG A 53 5.70 9.93 5.86
N VAL A 54 4.39 9.69 5.88
CA VAL A 54 3.51 10.25 6.91
C VAL A 54 3.92 9.77 8.30
N GLN A 55 4.31 8.51 8.44
CA GLN A 55 4.84 7.99 9.70
C GLN A 55 6.16 8.68 10.08
N GLU A 56 7.11 8.78 9.16
CA GLU A 56 8.39 9.47 9.40
C GLU A 56 8.17 10.91 9.88
N THR A 57 7.31 11.67 9.20
CA THR A 57 7.00 13.06 9.58
C THR A 57 6.30 13.15 10.94
N GLY A 58 5.39 12.23 11.26
CA GLY A 58 4.73 12.18 12.57
C GLY A 58 5.73 11.91 13.68
N THR A 59 6.60 10.92 13.49
CA THR A 59 7.66 10.62 14.48
C THR A 59 8.62 11.77 14.67
N TYR A 60 9.00 12.48 13.60
CA TYR A 60 9.88 13.63 13.70
C TYR A 60 9.24 14.76 14.51
N LEU A 61 7.99 15.12 14.21
CA LEU A 61 7.26 16.15 14.95
C LEU A 61 7.09 15.80 16.43
N ASP A 62 6.77 14.55 16.76
CA ASP A 62 6.67 14.08 18.16
C ASP A 62 8.02 14.22 18.89
N THR A 63 9.14 13.87 18.25
CA THR A 63 10.47 14.01 18.85
C THR A 63 10.88 15.47 19.06
N VAL A 64 10.57 16.36 18.12
CA VAL A 64 10.84 17.79 18.23
C VAL A 64 10.01 18.39 19.36
N ALA A 65 8.71 18.08 19.43
CA ALA A 65 7.83 18.55 20.50
C ALA A 65 8.32 18.10 21.89
N ALA A 66 8.71 16.82 22.03
CA ALA A 66 9.26 16.31 23.28
C ALA A 66 10.58 16.97 23.68
N SER A 67 11.40 17.39 22.71
CA SER A 67 12.66 18.11 22.97
C SER A 67 12.46 19.57 23.37
N THR A 68 11.38 20.21 22.90
CA THR A 68 11.05 21.60 23.25
C THR A 68 10.39 21.74 24.62
N ASP A 69 9.68 20.71 25.10
CA ASP A 69 9.04 20.70 26.42
C ASP A 69 10.03 20.49 27.59
N GLN A 70 11.29 20.11 27.31
CA GLN A 70 12.36 19.94 28.30
C GLN A 70 13.24 21.19 28.51
N ALA A 71 12.92 22.32 27.87
CA ALA A 71 13.62 23.60 27.96
C ALA A 71 12.83 24.63 28.79
#